data_AF-A0A4Y8UZF4-F1
#
_entry.id   AF-A0A4Y8UZF4-F1
#
_cell.length_a   1.000
_cell.length_b   1.000
_cell.length_c   1.000
_cell.angle_alpha   90.00
_cell.angle_beta   90.00
_cell.angle_gamma   90.00
#
_symmetry.space_group_name_H-M   'P 1'
#
loop_
_entity.id
_entity.type
_entity.pdbx_description
1 polymer ?
#
loop_
_entity_poly.entity_id
_entity_poly.type
_entity_poly.pdbx_seq_one_letter_code
_entity_poly.pdbx_strand_id
1 'polypeptide(L)'
;MMRLQGGMADNDQYVQVNANNELNIVDYGDIAIDNDNTERSTQHVHAIVREITETGAIPFIIGGDHSLEYPNVAGLVDVVGKGNLSVIHFDAHYDVGRGGVHGITHVSPIYRLLKDGHIEGKDYIQVGLRSGSPNEEIYKWLQEEGFRYHSMAEVEHSGWNHNYFLPWRVFKGCPQTVQTFVSTKIDRGINA
;
A
#
# COMPACT_ATOMS: atom_id res chain seq x y z
N MET A 1 -23.44 2.57 3.67
CA MET A 1 -24.25 2.24 4.87
C MET A 1 -23.33 2.31 6.07
N MET A 2 -23.42 3.36 6.89
CA MET A 2 -22.56 3.56 8.06
C MET A 2 -22.96 2.57 9.16
N ARG A 3 -22.04 1.71 9.63
CA ARG A 3 -22.42 0.60 10.53
C ARG A 3 -22.20 0.90 12.02
N LEU A 4 -21.25 1.76 12.40
CA LEU A 4 -21.07 2.21 13.79
C LEU A 4 -20.20 3.47 13.88
N GLN A 5 -20.54 4.35 14.82
CA GLN A 5 -19.69 5.48 15.25
C GLN A 5 -19.30 5.22 16.71
N GLY A 6 -17.99 5.12 16.98
CA GLY A 6 -17.44 4.80 18.30
C GLY A 6 -17.19 3.30 18.51
N GLY A 7 -15.91 2.92 18.63
CA GLY A 7 -15.52 1.51 18.72
C GLY A 7 -14.03 1.25 18.84
N MET A 8 -13.24 2.14 19.46
CA MET A 8 -11.87 1.84 19.84
C MET A 8 -11.70 1.95 21.36
N ALA A 9 -10.79 1.12 21.90
CA ALA A 9 -10.46 1.03 23.31
C ALA A 9 -10.06 2.39 23.92
N ASP A 10 -10.05 2.46 25.26
CA ASP A 10 -9.52 3.57 26.05
C ASP A 10 -8.04 3.87 25.73
N ASN A 11 -7.41 4.79 26.48
CA ASN A 11 -6.00 5.16 26.30
C ASN A 11 -5.08 3.96 25.97
N ASP A 12 -4.26 4.09 24.93
CA ASP A 12 -3.19 3.13 24.67
C ASP A 12 -2.27 3.02 25.89
N GLN A 13 -1.92 1.80 26.27
CA GLN A 13 -1.16 1.55 27.51
C GLN A 13 0.25 2.15 27.52
N TYR A 14 0.88 2.33 26.36
CA TYR A 14 2.27 2.78 26.26
C TYR A 14 2.37 4.28 25.99
N VAL A 15 1.56 4.80 25.07
CA VAL A 15 1.59 6.22 24.68
C VAL A 15 0.53 7.07 25.37
N GLN A 16 -0.43 6.45 26.07
CA GLN A 16 -1.50 7.11 26.84
C GLN A 16 -2.37 8.06 25.98
N VAL A 17 -2.55 7.73 24.71
CA VAL A 17 -3.41 8.45 23.76
C VAL A 17 -4.70 7.67 23.55
N ASN A 18 -5.85 8.36 23.62
CA ASN A 18 -7.15 7.81 23.22
C ASN A 18 -7.52 8.31 21.82
N ALA A 19 -7.55 7.41 20.84
CA ALA A 19 -7.83 7.76 19.45
C ALA A 19 -9.21 8.41 19.25
N ASN A 20 -10.21 8.08 20.08
CA ASN A 20 -11.55 8.66 19.97
C ASN A 20 -11.59 10.15 20.35
N ASN A 21 -10.60 10.64 21.11
CA ASN A 21 -10.51 12.07 21.45
C ASN A 21 -9.85 12.89 20.33
N GLU A 22 -9.05 12.25 19.49
CA GLU A 22 -8.25 12.90 18.46
C GLU A 22 -8.85 12.76 17.05
N LEU A 23 -9.62 11.69 16.80
CA LEU A 23 -10.10 11.31 15.47
C LEU A 23 -11.60 10.99 15.47
N ASN A 24 -12.28 11.33 14.36
CA ASN A 24 -13.61 10.81 14.05
C ASN A 24 -13.46 9.51 13.27
N ILE A 25 -13.71 8.38 13.93
CA ILE A 25 -13.49 7.04 13.38
C ILE A 25 -14.84 6.38 13.10
N VAL A 26 -14.92 5.69 11.96
CA VAL A 26 -16.09 4.92 11.55
C VAL A 26 -15.65 3.54 11.07
N ASP A 27 -16.41 2.52 11.45
CA ASP A 27 -16.29 1.20 10.83
C ASP A 27 -17.23 1.15 9.61
N TYR A 28 -16.63 1.06 8.41
CA TYR A 28 -17.36 0.98 7.15
C TYR A 28 -17.79 -0.45 6.79
N GLY A 29 -17.45 -1.43 7.63
CA GLY A 29 -17.68 -2.84 7.42
C GLY A 29 -16.78 -3.45 6.34
N ASP A 30 -17.06 -4.72 6.02
CA ASP A 30 -16.33 -5.44 4.98
C ASP A 30 -16.84 -5.11 3.57
N ILE A 31 -15.90 -5.02 2.63
CA ILE A 31 -16.20 -4.95 1.20
C ILE A 31 -16.60 -6.34 0.70
N ALA A 32 -17.74 -6.44 0.01
CA ALA A 32 -18.19 -7.71 -0.54
C ALA A 32 -17.28 -8.14 -1.70
N ILE A 33 -16.84 -9.41 -1.69
CA ILE A 33 -15.94 -9.97 -2.69
C ILE A 33 -16.58 -11.17 -3.39
N ASP A 34 -16.29 -11.30 -4.68
CA ASP A 34 -16.62 -12.46 -5.51
C ASP A 34 -15.39 -13.39 -5.53
N ASN A 35 -15.45 -14.47 -4.75
CA ASN A 35 -14.35 -15.44 -4.63
C ASN A 35 -14.06 -16.20 -5.93
N ASP A 36 -14.99 -16.18 -6.88
CA ASP A 36 -14.83 -16.85 -8.18
C ASP A 36 -14.38 -15.87 -9.27
N ASN A 37 -14.27 -14.57 -8.96
CA ASN A 37 -13.90 -13.55 -9.93
C ASN A 37 -13.10 -12.40 -9.30
N THR A 38 -11.77 -12.51 -9.40
CA THR A 38 -10.83 -11.50 -8.91
C THR A 38 -11.03 -10.15 -9.58
N GLU A 39 -11.20 -10.11 -10.91
CA GLU A 39 -11.38 -8.87 -11.66
C GLU A 39 -12.60 -8.08 -11.20
N ARG A 40 -13.72 -8.77 -10.95
CA ARG A 40 -14.94 -8.17 -10.41
C ARG A 40 -14.73 -7.66 -8.99
N SER A 41 -14.08 -8.44 -8.14
CA SER A 41 -13.74 -8.04 -6.77
C SER A 41 -12.85 -6.80 -6.76
N THR A 42 -11.82 -6.75 -7.59
CA THR A 42 -10.92 -5.59 -7.72
C THR A 42 -11.67 -4.34 -8.13
N GLN A 43 -12.56 -4.41 -9.12
CA GLN A 43 -13.39 -3.27 -9.53
C GLN A 43 -14.31 -2.79 -8.40
N HIS A 44 -14.88 -3.71 -7.64
CA HIS A 44 -15.76 -3.34 -6.51
C HIS A 44 -14.97 -2.70 -5.36
N VAL A 45 -13.82 -3.27 -4.98
CA VAL A 45 -12.93 -2.69 -3.96
C VAL A 45 -12.50 -1.28 -4.36
N HIS A 46 -12.07 -1.09 -5.60
CA HIS A 46 -11.72 0.23 -6.14
C HIS A 46 -12.89 1.22 -5.95
N ALA A 47 -14.09 0.86 -6.38
CA ALA A 47 -15.26 1.73 -6.26
C ALA A 47 -15.56 2.12 -4.80
N ILE A 48 -15.47 1.19 -3.85
CA ILE A 48 -15.73 1.48 -2.43
C ILE A 48 -14.62 2.34 -1.82
N VAL A 49 -13.34 2.09 -2.13
CA VAL A 49 -12.24 2.94 -1.65
C VAL A 49 -12.37 4.37 -2.18
N ARG A 50 -12.73 4.52 -3.46
CA ARG A 50 -13.03 5.81 -4.07
C ARG A 50 -14.20 6.50 -3.35
N GLU A 51 -15.30 5.80 -3.11
CA GLU A 51 -16.48 6.33 -2.38
C GLU A 51 -16.10 6.85 -0.99
N ILE A 52 -15.35 6.07 -0.20
CA ILE A 52 -14.90 6.47 1.14
C ILE A 52 -14.00 7.72 1.04
N THR A 53 -13.10 7.76 0.05
CA THR A 53 -12.18 8.89 -0.12
C THR A 53 -12.92 10.17 -0.55
N GLU A 54 -13.98 10.06 -1.36
CA GLU A 54 -14.83 11.21 -1.75
C GLU A 54 -15.51 11.89 -0.56
N THR A 55 -15.72 11.18 0.56
CA THR A 55 -16.26 11.81 1.78
C THR A 55 -15.23 12.67 2.52
N GLY A 56 -13.97 12.70 2.06
CA GLY A 56 -12.85 13.31 2.76
C GLY A 56 -12.30 12.48 3.93
N ALA A 57 -12.79 11.24 4.10
CA ALA A 57 -12.23 10.31 5.08
C ALA A 57 -10.93 9.69 4.54
N ILE A 58 -10.06 9.26 5.45
CA ILE A 58 -8.86 8.49 5.11
C ILE A 58 -9.20 7.00 5.28
N PRO A 59 -9.19 6.19 4.21
CA PRO A 59 -9.46 4.76 4.32
C PRO A 59 -8.39 4.05 5.13
N PHE A 60 -8.79 3.33 6.18
CA PHE A 60 -7.97 2.34 6.86
C PHE A 60 -8.55 0.95 6.55
N ILE A 61 -7.90 0.24 5.65
CA ILE A 61 -8.36 -1.06 5.14
C ILE A 61 -7.63 -2.16 5.93
N ILE A 62 -8.26 -3.32 6.11
CA ILE A 62 -7.62 -4.51 6.66
C ILE A 62 -8.12 -5.68 5.83
N GLY A 63 -7.24 -6.51 5.29
CA GLY A 63 -7.67 -7.77 4.68
C GLY A 63 -6.80 -8.28 3.55
N GLY A 64 -7.31 -9.35 2.94
CA GLY A 64 -6.86 -9.97 1.69
C GLY A 64 -5.37 -10.30 1.55
N ASP A 65 -5.02 -10.73 0.34
CA ASP A 65 -3.63 -10.75 -0.09
C ASP A 65 -3.24 -9.41 -0.72
N HIS A 66 -1.98 -9.30 -1.12
CA HIS A 66 -1.41 -8.05 -1.59
C HIS A 66 -1.97 -7.54 -2.95
N SER A 67 -2.78 -8.33 -3.66
CA SER A 67 -3.47 -7.87 -4.87
C SER A 67 -4.41 -6.69 -4.62
N LEU A 68 -4.87 -6.50 -3.37
CA LEU A 68 -5.71 -5.37 -2.97
C LEU A 68 -4.98 -4.03 -3.02
N GLU A 69 -3.65 -3.99 -3.04
CA GLU A 69 -2.92 -2.74 -3.15
C GLU A 69 -3.31 -1.96 -4.42
N TYR A 70 -3.44 -2.67 -5.55
CA TYR A 70 -3.79 -2.05 -6.83
C TYR A 70 -5.13 -1.28 -6.78
N PRO A 71 -6.28 -1.90 -6.45
CA PRO A 71 -7.55 -1.16 -6.40
C PRO A 71 -7.60 -0.11 -5.27
N ASN A 72 -6.88 -0.32 -4.17
CA ASN A 72 -6.84 0.64 -3.07
C ASN A 72 -6.14 1.94 -3.48
N VAL A 73 -4.93 1.82 -4.02
CA VAL A 73 -4.15 2.98 -4.48
C VAL A 73 -4.84 3.64 -5.67
N ALA A 74 -5.33 2.87 -6.65
CA ALA A 74 -6.05 3.43 -7.79
C ALA A 74 -7.30 4.22 -7.37
N GLY A 75 -8.09 3.71 -6.41
CA GLY A 75 -9.27 4.41 -5.90
C GLY A 75 -8.95 5.70 -5.14
N LEU A 76 -7.84 5.72 -4.39
CA LEU A 76 -7.34 6.94 -3.77
C LEU A 76 -6.91 7.97 -4.81
N VAL A 77 -6.14 7.54 -5.81
CA VAL A 77 -5.63 8.40 -6.90
C VAL A 77 -6.77 9.08 -7.68
N ASP A 78 -7.89 8.38 -7.90
CA ASP A 78 -9.05 8.95 -8.60
C ASP A 78 -9.65 10.19 -7.90
N VAL A 79 -9.46 10.31 -6.58
CA VAL A 79 -9.98 11.43 -5.78
C VAL A 79 -8.89 12.44 -5.45
N VAL A 80 -7.71 11.97 -5.02
CA VAL A 80 -6.59 12.79 -4.57
C VAL A 80 -5.84 13.43 -5.77
N GLY A 81 -5.87 12.77 -6.92
CA GLY A 81 -5.18 13.17 -8.13
C GLY A 81 -3.79 12.57 -8.25
N LYS A 82 -3.38 12.30 -9.50
CA LYS A 82 -2.03 11.80 -9.83
C LYS A 82 -0.96 12.79 -9.39
N GLY A 83 0.13 12.29 -8.80
CA GLY A 83 1.23 13.10 -8.27
C GLY A 83 0.96 13.76 -6.92
N ASN A 84 -0.26 13.64 -6.38
CA ASN A 84 -0.62 14.10 -5.04
C ASN A 84 -0.70 12.95 -4.02
N LEU A 85 -0.29 11.75 -4.43
CA LEU A 85 -0.25 10.55 -3.62
C LEU A 85 1.16 9.95 -3.66
N SER A 86 1.63 9.49 -2.50
CA SER A 86 2.85 8.71 -2.41
C SER A 86 2.63 7.45 -1.59
N VAL A 87 3.32 6.37 -1.93
CA VAL A 87 3.20 5.05 -1.29
C VAL A 87 4.49 4.69 -0.56
N ILE A 88 4.34 4.27 0.69
CA ILE A 88 5.39 3.63 1.49
C ILE A 88 4.95 2.20 1.71
N HIS A 89 5.66 1.27 1.07
CA HIS A 89 5.32 -0.13 1.05
C HIS A 89 6.32 -0.93 1.86
N PHE A 90 5.84 -1.79 2.75
CA PHE A 90 6.69 -2.70 3.52
C PHE A 90 6.44 -4.13 3.07
N ASP A 91 7.42 -4.75 2.40
CA ASP A 91 7.33 -6.15 1.95
C ASP A 91 8.72 -6.76 1.74
N ALA A 92 8.76 -8.09 1.74
CA ALA A 92 9.93 -8.88 1.40
C ALA A 92 10.15 -8.99 -0.12
N HIS A 93 9.08 -8.88 -0.92
CA HIS A 93 9.03 -9.16 -2.36
C HIS A 93 8.80 -7.89 -3.17
N TYR A 94 9.33 -7.86 -4.40
CA TYR A 94 9.15 -6.71 -5.29
C TYR A 94 7.73 -6.57 -5.86
N ASP A 95 6.92 -7.63 -5.91
CA ASP A 95 5.52 -7.60 -6.38
C ASP A 95 5.27 -6.88 -7.73
N VAL A 96 6.24 -7.06 -8.63
CA VAL A 96 6.28 -6.53 -10.01
C VAL A 96 6.12 -7.62 -11.08
N GLY A 97 5.53 -8.75 -10.72
CA GLY A 97 5.24 -9.86 -11.60
C GLY A 97 4.32 -9.46 -12.74
N ARG A 98 4.65 -9.92 -13.96
CA ARG A 98 3.87 -9.68 -15.19
C ARG A 98 3.87 -10.93 -16.07
N GLY A 99 2.91 -11.01 -17.00
CA GLY A 99 2.83 -12.11 -17.98
C GLY A 99 2.24 -13.41 -17.44
N GLY A 100 1.62 -13.38 -16.25
CA GLY A 100 0.80 -14.48 -15.75
C GLY A 100 -0.49 -14.65 -16.56
N VAL A 101 -1.13 -15.81 -16.43
CA VAL A 101 -2.44 -16.09 -17.04
C VAL A 101 -3.51 -15.14 -16.50
N HIS A 102 -3.48 -14.91 -15.18
CA HIS A 102 -4.27 -13.88 -14.54
C HIS A 102 -3.48 -12.60 -14.47
N GLY A 103 -4.16 -11.51 -14.84
CA GLY A 103 -3.58 -10.19 -14.75
C GLY A 103 -3.42 -9.76 -13.29
N ILE A 104 -4.44 -9.97 -12.45
CA ILE A 104 -4.50 -9.50 -11.06
C ILE A 104 -4.08 -10.63 -10.13
N THR A 105 -2.97 -10.45 -9.45
CA THR A 105 -2.43 -11.41 -8.47
C THR A 105 -1.65 -10.66 -7.39
N HIS A 106 -1.40 -11.33 -6.26
CA HIS A 106 -0.61 -10.77 -5.16
C HIS A 106 0.84 -10.39 -5.53
N VAL A 107 1.38 -10.93 -6.62
CA VAL A 107 2.76 -10.63 -7.08
C VAL A 107 2.81 -9.53 -8.14
N SER A 108 1.68 -8.95 -8.55
CA SER A 108 1.60 -7.98 -9.65
C SER A 108 1.14 -6.55 -9.32
N PRO A 109 0.74 -6.18 -8.07
CA PRO A 109 0.09 -4.89 -7.85
C PRO A 109 1.00 -3.70 -8.20
N ILE A 110 2.28 -3.75 -7.82
CA ILE A 110 3.23 -2.66 -8.07
C ILE A 110 3.46 -2.49 -9.57
N TYR A 111 3.66 -3.59 -10.30
CA TYR A 111 3.79 -3.52 -11.76
C TYR A 111 2.60 -2.80 -12.40
N ARG A 112 1.38 -3.14 -11.98
CA ARG A 112 0.14 -2.55 -12.52
C ARG A 112 0.00 -1.07 -12.15
N LEU A 113 0.25 -0.72 -10.90
CA LEU A 113 0.14 0.67 -10.44
C LEU A 113 1.04 1.62 -11.24
N LEU A 114 2.29 1.19 -11.49
CA LEU A 114 3.23 1.92 -12.31
C LEU A 114 2.83 1.88 -13.79
N LYS A 115 2.52 0.69 -14.33
CA LYS A 115 2.21 0.50 -15.75
C LYS A 115 0.97 1.26 -16.21
N ASP A 116 -0.07 1.29 -15.39
CA ASP A 116 -1.33 2.01 -15.67
C ASP A 116 -1.23 3.50 -15.29
N GLY A 117 -0.09 3.92 -14.72
CA GLY A 117 0.21 5.30 -14.38
C GLY A 117 -0.68 5.85 -13.26
N HIS A 118 -1.07 5.02 -12.30
CA HIS A 118 -1.76 5.48 -11.08
C HIS A 118 -0.77 6.16 -10.13
N ILE A 119 0.47 5.64 -10.06
CA ILE A 119 1.56 6.23 -9.28
C ILE A 119 2.84 6.21 -10.11
N GLU A 120 3.69 7.22 -9.91
CA GLU A 120 5.02 7.24 -10.52
C GLU A 120 6.01 6.50 -9.61
N GLY A 121 7.03 5.85 -10.17
CA GLY A 121 8.03 5.13 -9.37
C GLY A 121 8.75 6.04 -8.38
N LYS A 122 8.97 7.31 -8.75
CA LYS A 122 9.53 8.32 -7.84
C LYS A 122 8.66 8.58 -6.62
N ASP A 123 7.35 8.34 -6.67
CA ASP A 123 6.40 8.54 -5.57
C ASP A 123 6.12 7.24 -4.80
N TYR A 124 6.85 6.17 -5.12
CA TYR A 124 6.77 4.87 -4.49
C TYR A 124 8.10 4.53 -3.80
N ILE A 125 8.04 4.12 -2.54
CA ILE A 125 9.19 3.59 -1.82
C ILE A 125 8.86 2.26 -1.17
N GLN A 126 9.71 1.26 -1.41
CA GLN A 126 9.57 -0.06 -0.83
C GLN A 126 10.64 -0.32 0.24
N VAL A 127 10.29 -0.94 1.36
CA VAL A 127 11.19 -1.19 2.48
C VAL A 127 11.08 -2.63 2.96
N GLY A 128 12.21 -3.30 3.16
CA GLY A 128 12.28 -4.65 3.73
C GLY A 128 12.53 -5.77 2.72
N LEU A 129 12.89 -5.41 1.48
CA LEU A 129 13.18 -6.37 0.42
C LEU A 129 14.26 -7.37 0.84
N ARG A 130 13.96 -8.66 0.66
CA ARG A 130 14.84 -9.79 0.97
C ARG A 130 14.59 -11.02 0.10
N SER A 131 13.71 -10.90 -0.89
CA SER A 131 13.53 -11.91 -1.94
C SER A 131 14.63 -11.82 -3.01
N GLY A 132 14.61 -12.75 -3.96
CA GLY A 132 15.36 -12.59 -5.20
C GLY A 132 14.94 -11.32 -5.96
N SER A 133 15.89 -10.71 -6.66
CA SER A 133 15.65 -9.60 -7.58
C SER A 133 14.74 -10.04 -8.73
N PRO A 134 13.91 -9.14 -9.29
CA PRO A 134 13.30 -9.41 -10.59
C PRO A 134 14.37 -9.61 -11.67
N ASN A 135 13.95 -10.09 -12.84
CA ASN A 135 14.85 -10.21 -13.99
C ASN A 135 15.42 -8.84 -14.42
N GLU A 136 16.52 -8.86 -15.17
CA GLU A 136 17.25 -7.65 -15.55
C GLU A 136 16.37 -6.62 -16.29
N GLU A 137 15.45 -7.08 -17.13
CA GLU A 137 14.55 -6.21 -17.88
C GLU A 137 13.63 -5.42 -16.95
N ILE A 138 12.95 -6.11 -16.03
CA ILE A 138 12.05 -5.47 -15.06
C ILE A 138 12.85 -4.59 -14.09
N TYR A 139 14.03 -5.03 -13.66
CA TYR A 139 14.88 -4.23 -12.79
C TYR A 139 15.28 -2.89 -13.44
N LYS A 140 15.70 -2.91 -14.72
CA LYS A 140 16.00 -1.68 -15.46
C LYS A 140 14.78 -0.79 -15.64
N TRP A 141 13.63 -1.37 -15.95
CA TRP A 141 12.37 -0.62 -16.05
C TRP A 141 12.04 0.08 -14.71
N LEU A 142 12.19 -0.60 -13.57
CA LEU A 142 11.98 0.03 -12.26
C LEU A 142 12.93 1.21 -12.02
N GLN A 143 14.19 1.11 -12.46
CA GLN A 143 15.15 2.22 -12.38
C GLN A 143 14.72 3.40 -13.26
N GLU A 144 14.22 3.14 -14.47
CA GLU A 144 13.71 4.17 -15.39
C GLU A 144 12.47 4.88 -14.83
N GLU A 145 11.57 4.15 -14.17
CA GLU A 145 10.41 4.71 -13.46
C GLU A 145 10.80 5.51 -12.20
N GLY A 146 12.06 5.45 -11.78
CA GLY A 146 12.55 6.09 -10.56
C GLY A 146 12.10 5.39 -9.28
N PHE A 147 11.75 4.10 -9.35
CA PHE A 147 11.34 3.29 -8.22
C PHE A 147 12.43 3.24 -7.15
N ARG A 148 12.04 3.43 -5.88
CA ARG A 148 12.96 3.45 -4.76
C ARG A 148 12.70 2.28 -3.83
N TYR A 149 13.77 1.70 -3.32
CA TYR A 149 13.66 0.65 -2.34
C TYR A 149 14.81 0.65 -1.33
N HIS A 150 14.55 0.07 -0.17
CA HIS A 150 15.54 -0.26 0.85
C HIS A 150 15.45 -1.75 1.19
N SER A 151 16.57 -2.45 1.05
CA SER A 151 16.62 -3.88 1.40
C SER A 151 16.60 -4.08 2.92
N MET A 152 16.16 -5.25 3.38
CA MET A 152 16.23 -5.58 4.80
C MET A 152 17.69 -5.58 5.30
N ALA A 153 18.64 -6.05 4.48
CA ALA A 153 20.06 -6.03 4.82
C ALA A 153 20.59 -4.59 5.05
N GLU A 154 20.13 -3.63 4.24
CA GLU A 154 20.46 -2.21 4.42
C GLU A 154 19.86 -1.64 5.71
N VAL A 155 18.59 -1.97 6.00
CA VAL A 155 17.88 -1.56 7.23
C VAL A 155 18.60 -2.12 8.46
N GLU A 156 18.96 -3.40 8.47
CA GLU A 156 19.64 -4.06 9.59
C GLU A 156 21.03 -3.49 9.82
N HIS A 157 21.77 -3.19 8.76
CA HIS A 157 23.10 -2.60 8.85
C HIS A 157 23.08 -1.15 9.33
N SER A 158 22.20 -0.33 8.76
CA SER A 158 22.20 1.13 8.94
C SER A 158 21.30 1.60 10.09
N GLY A 159 20.37 0.74 10.52
CA GLY A 159 19.33 1.04 11.50
C GLY A 159 18.21 1.92 10.95
N TRP A 160 17.05 1.87 11.61
CA TRP A 160 15.85 2.63 11.25
C TRP A 160 16.00 4.16 11.34
N ASN A 161 16.98 4.63 12.13
CA ASN A 161 17.25 6.06 12.31
C ASN A 161 18.13 6.67 11.21
N HIS A 162 18.53 5.88 10.21
CA HIS A 162 19.38 6.38 9.15
C HIS A 162 18.61 7.40 8.30
N ASN A 163 19.26 8.53 7.96
CA ASN A 163 18.65 9.72 7.34
C ASN A 163 17.87 9.46 6.03
N TYR A 164 18.04 8.30 5.41
CA TYR A 164 17.37 7.88 4.18
C TYR A 164 16.00 7.22 4.41
N PHE A 165 15.72 6.70 5.60
CA PHE A 165 14.44 6.06 5.93
C PHE A 165 13.31 7.02 6.24
N LEU A 166 13.61 8.31 6.43
CA LEU A 166 12.64 9.30 6.89
C LEU A 166 11.69 9.67 5.73
N PRO A 167 10.46 9.13 5.68
CA PRO A 167 9.59 9.28 4.53
C PRO A 167 9.18 10.74 4.31
N TRP A 168 9.15 11.54 5.39
CA TRP A 168 8.79 12.96 5.35
C TRP A 168 9.82 13.86 4.64
N ARG A 169 11.08 13.40 4.49
CA ARG A 169 12.07 14.12 3.66
C ARG A 169 11.95 13.75 2.19
N VAL A 170 11.43 12.57 1.92
CA VAL A 170 11.28 11.97 0.60
C VAL A 170 10.05 12.53 -0.13
N PHE A 171 8.98 12.88 0.59
CA PHE A 171 7.71 13.36 0.01
C PHE A 171 7.44 14.86 0.20
N LYS A 172 8.48 15.69 0.30
CA LYS A 172 8.38 17.14 0.60
C LYS A 172 7.50 18.00 -0.34
N GLY A 173 6.90 17.42 -1.39
CA GLY A 173 5.96 18.09 -2.30
C GLY A 173 4.58 17.45 -2.40
N CYS A 174 4.31 16.36 -1.69
CA CYS A 174 3.06 15.60 -1.79
C CYS A 174 2.10 16.00 -0.64
N PRO A 175 0.97 16.67 -0.91
CA PRO A 175 0.07 17.17 0.14
C PRO A 175 -0.65 16.05 0.91
N GLN A 176 -0.74 14.84 0.36
CA GLN A 176 -1.34 13.67 1.00
C GLN A 176 -0.46 12.45 0.84
N THR A 177 0.28 12.09 1.90
CA THR A 177 0.94 10.78 1.97
C THR A 177 -0.10 9.76 2.39
N VAL A 178 -0.47 8.83 1.52
CA VAL A 178 -1.23 7.66 1.93
C VAL A 178 -0.24 6.55 2.20
N GLN A 179 -0.09 6.26 3.49
CA GLN A 179 0.64 5.10 3.96
C GLN A 179 -0.13 3.84 3.56
N THR A 180 0.10 3.37 2.34
CA THR A 180 -0.49 2.13 1.85
C THR A 180 0.32 0.96 2.41
N PHE A 181 -0.28 0.36 3.43
CA PHE A 181 -0.18 -1.05 3.79
C PHE A 181 1.20 -1.64 4.09
N VAL A 182 1.33 -2.01 5.36
CA VAL A 182 2.05 -3.20 5.78
C VAL A 182 1.32 -4.40 5.16
N SER A 183 1.70 -4.79 3.94
CA SER A 183 1.63 -6.20 3.57
C SER A 183 2.66 -6.89 4.45
N THR A 184 2.31 -7.15 5.71
CA THR A 184 2.83 -8.37 6.31
C THR A 184 2.10 -9.48 5.57
N LYS A 185 2.58 -9.79 4.37
CA LYS A 185 2.90 -11.17 4.13
C LYS A 185 3.73 -11.58 5.34
N ILE A 186 3.07 -12.16 6.34
CA ILE A 186 3.72 -12.79 7.49
C ILE A 186 4.39 -14.03 6.90
N ASP A 187 5.38 -13.82 6.05
CA ASP A 187 6.29 -14.82 5.56
C ASP A 187 7.18 -15.14 6.76
N ARG A 188 6.61 -15.90 7.69
CA ARG A 188 7.39 -16.75 8.58
C ARG A 188 8.23 -17.60 7.65
N GLY A 189 9.55 -17.55 7.81
CA GLY A 189 10.50 -18.26 6.97
C GLY A 189 10.17 -19.74 6.79
N ILE A 190 9.35 -20.04 5.79
CA ILE A 190 9.21 -21.36 5.21
C ILE A 190 10.14 -21.30 4.02
N ASN A 191 11.27 -21.99 4.16
CA ASN A 191 12.22 -22.21 3.09
C ASN A 191 11.47 -22.67 1.83
N ALA A 192 11.69 -21.96 0.73
CA ALA A 192 11.41 -22.48 -0.61
C ALA A 192 12.34 -23.67 -0.91
#